data_AF-A0A432FW35-F1
#
_entry.id   AF-A0A432FW35-F1
#
_cell.length_a   1.000
_cell.length_b   1.000
_cell.length_c   1.000
_cell.angle_alpha   90.00
_cell.angle_beta   90.00
_cell.angle_gamma   90.00
#
_symmetry.space_group_name_H-M   'P 1'
#
loop_
_entity.id
_entity.type
_entity.pdbx_description
1 polymer ?
#
loop_
_entity_poly.entity_id
_entity_poly.type
_entity_poly.pdbx_seq_one_letter_code
_entity_poly.pdbx_strand_id
1 'polypeptide(L)'
;MGWMRSGLLDRRSPRSVVYAYSRFFTSTSMHATNVRNLKKNPSAALRHAEKEPVLVLKGDEPNALIVHLDASITEGEASVRPALAAALFREGVLSLGAACRLSRMELPDFIRYLAELGIDVVRPDETTDREPSHLDPWLAR
;
A
#
# COMPACT_ATOMS: atom_id res chain seq x y z
N MET A 1 -33.61 -14.53 44.03
CA MET A 1 -34.38 -14.22 42.81
C MET A 1 -34.24 -12.74 42.52
N GLY A 2 -33.30 -12.38 41.66
CA GLY A 2 -32.92 -11.00 41.35
C GLY A 2 -32.57 -10.90 39.87
N TRP A 3 -33.11 -9.88 39.23
CA TRP A 3 -33.02 -9.60 37.79
C TRP A 3 -31.62 -9.13 37.41
N MET A 4 -31.07 -9.57 36.26
CA MET A 4 -30.23 -8.69 35.45
C MET A 4 -30.25 -9.11 33.96
N ARG A 5 -30.49 -8.09 33.15
CA ARG A 5 -30.93 -8.11 31.75
C ARG A 5 -29.78 -8.44 30.78
N SER A 6 -30.12 -9.20 29.74
CA SER A 6 -29.75 -9.03 28.32
C SER A 6 -28.58 -8.06 28.02
N GLY A 7 -27.40 -8.62 27.72
CA GLY A 7 -26.29 -7.93 27.07
C GLY A 7 -26.41 -8.07 25.55
N LEU A 8 -27.36 -7.35 24.96
CA LEU A 8 -27.42 -7.14 23.51
C LEU A 8 -26.18 -6.32 23.12
N LEU A 9 -25.20 -6.98 22.51
CA LEU A 9 -24.05 -6.33 21.88
C LEU A 9 -24.56 -5.21 20.98
N ASP A 10 -24.25 -3.96 21.34
CA ASP A 10 -24.55 -2.81 20.51
C ASP A 10 -23.67 -2.88 19.26
N ARG A 11 -24.26 -3.40 18.18
CA ARG A 11 -23.65 -3.48 16.84
C ARG A 11 -23.39 -2.09 16.24
N ARG A 12 -23.80 -0.99 16.88
CA ARG A 12 -23.59 0.39 16.40
C ARG A 12 -22.39 1.09 17.04
N SER A 13 -21.62 0.42 17.89
CA SER A 13 -20.38 0.96 18.44
C SER A 13 -19.19 0.61 17.54
N PRO A 14 -18.47 1.58 16.95
CA PRO A 14 -17.27 1.32 16.14
C PRO A 14 -16.17 0.57 16.91
N ARG A 15 -16.23 0.57 18.25
CA ARG A 15 -15.23 -0.03 19.13
C ARG A 15 -15.34 -1.56 19.24
N SER A 16 -16.51 -2.16 18.98
CA SER A 16 -16.71 -3.61 19.12
C SER A 16 -16.22 -4.41 17.90
N VAL A 17 -16.24 -3.80 16.71
CA VAL A 17 -15.73 -4.42 15.46
C VAL A 17 -14.20 -4.47 15.43
N VAL A 18 -13.53 -3.49 16.02
CA VAL A 18 -12.06 -3.38 16.06
C VAL A 18 -11.40 -4.56 16.77
N TYR A 19 -12.07 -5.17 17.76
CA TYR A 19 -11.49 -6.27 18.53
C TYR A 19 -11.41 -7.61 17.78
N ALA A 20 -12.27 -7.82 16.77
CA ALA A 20 -12.36 -9.10 16.06
C ALA A 20 -11.25 -9.30 15.00
N TYR A 21 -10.63 -8.22 14.53
CA TYR A 21 -9.61 -8.25 13.46
C TYR A 21 -8.16 -8.12 13.99
N SER A 22 -7.96 -8.20 15.31
CA SER A 22 -6.68 -7.98 15.99
C SER A 22 -5.62 -9.09 15.81
N ARG A 23 -5.90 -10.15 15.02
CA ARG A 23 -4.95 -11.27 14.84
C ARG A 23 -3.80 -11.02 13.86
N PHE A 24 -3.77 -9.87 13.16
CA PHE A 24 -2.68 -9.54 12.22
C PHE A 24 -1.75 -8.39 12.68
N PHE A 25 -2.11 -7.66 13.75
CA PHE A 25 -1.30 -6.56 14.30
C PHE A 25 -1.36 -6.60 15.83
N THR A 26 -0.47 -7.34 16.46
CA THR A 26 -0.58 -7.70 17.88
C THR A 26 -0.07 -6.65 18.88
N SER A 27 0.28 -5.43 18.46
CA SER A 27 0.60 -4.35 19.42
C SER A 27 0.38 -2.92 18.92
N THR A 28 -0.27 -2.73 17.77
CA THR A 28 -0.48 -1.39 17.18
C THR A 28 -1.92 -0.94 17.48
N SER A 29 -2.08 0.19 18.16
CA SER A 29 -3.38 0.86 18.22
C SER A 29 -3.84 1.20 16.80
N MET A 30 -5.15 1.17 16.54
CA MET A 30 -5.73 1.39 15.21
C MET A 30 -6.95 2.29 15.33
N HIS A 31 -7.07 3.26 14.43
CA HIS A 31 -8.22 4.15 14.36
C HIS A 31 -9.30 3.55 13.46
N ALA A 32 -10.57 3.62 13.85
CA ALA A 32 -11.68 3.19 13.00
C ALA A 32 -12.56 4.39 12.60
N THR A 33 -12.83 4.52 11.31
CA THR A 33 -13.79 5.48 10.75
C THR A 33 -14.75 4.77 9.79
N ASN A 34 -15.79 5.45 9.32
CA ASN A 34 -16.69 4.89 8.29
C ASN A 34 -16.63 5.70 6.99
N VAL A 35 -17.10 5.10 5.90
CA VAL A 35 -17.12 5.74 4.57
C VAL A 35 -17.88 7.07 4.55
N ARG A 36 -18.90 7.25 5.41
CA ARG A 36 -19.67 8.50 5.50
C ARG A 36 -18.83 9.62 6.12
N ASN A 37 -18.07 9.32 7.17
CA ASN A 37 -17.18 10.26 7.84
C ASN A 37 -15.96 10.56 6.98
N LEU A 38 -15.38 9.56 6.33
CA LEU A 38 -14.28 9.74 5.38
C LEU A 38 -14.66 10.70 4.25
N LYS A 39 -15.87 10.55 3.67
CA LYS A 39 -16.39 11.46 2.64
C LYS A 39 -16.57 12.89 3.13
N LYS A 40 -16.98 13.07 4.39
CA LYS A 40 -17.22 14.41 4.98
C LYS A 40 -15.94 15.10 5.43
N ASN A 41 -14.95 14.35 5.90
CA ASN A 41 -13.73 14.89 6.46
C ASN A 41 -12.53 13.97 6.17
N PRO A 42 -12.07 13.92 4.91
CA PRO A 42 -10.95 13.05 4.52
C PRO A 42 -9.65 13.43 5.24
N SER A 43 -9.43 14.73 5.47
CA SER A 43 -8.23 15.23 6.16
C SER A 43 -8.11 14.75 7.60
N ALA A 44 -9.23 14.55 8.30
CA ALA A 44 -9.19 13.95 9.64
C ALA A 44 -8.69 12.50 9.61
N ALA A 45 -9.12 11.70 8.62
CA ALA A 45 -8.63 10.34 8.46
C ALA A 45 -7.13 10.33 8.14
N LEU A 46 -6.64 11.22 7.26
CA LEU A 46 -5.22 11.33 6.96
C LEU A 46 -4.38 11.73 8.19
N ARG A 47 -4.86 12.70 8.99
CA ARG A 47 -4.21 13.09 10.25
C ARG A 47 -4.19 11.98 11.31
N HIS A 48 -5.20 11.09 11.30
CA HIS A 48 -5.18 9.92 12.16
C HIS A 48 -4.16 8.88 11.66
N ALA A 49 -4.07 8.69 10.33
CA ALA A 49 -3.12 7.77 9.70
C ALA A 49 -1.66 8.11 10.02
N GLU A 50 -1.33 9.38 10.24
CA GLU A 50 0.00 9.83 10.70
C GLU A 50 0.41 9.25 12.06
N LYS A 51 -0.54 8.80 12.89
CA LYS A 51 -0.27 8.25 14.23
C LYS A 51 -0.43 6.74 14.28
N GLU A 52 -1.47 6.25 13.61
CA GLU A 52 -1.85 4.84 13.60
C GLU A 52 -2.64 4.52 12.32
N PRO A 53 -2.56 3.29 11.77
CA PRO A 53 -3.37 2.90 10.63
C PRO A 53 -4.86 3.19 10.86
N VAL A 54 -5.56 3.59 9.80
CA VAL A 54 -7.00 3.90 9.86
C VAL A 54 -7.79 2.85 9.08
N LEU A 55 -8.57 2.06 9.81
CA LEU A 55 -9.55 1.15 9.24
C LEU A 55 -10.82 1.92 8.83
N VAL A 56 -11.19 1.84 7.56
CA VAL A 56 -12.40 2.43 7.01
C VAL A 56 -13.46 1.35 6.88
N LEU A 57 -14.58 1.55 7.55
CA LEU A 57 -15.74 0.65 7.55
C LEU A 57 -16.82 1.11 6.57
N LYS A 58 -17.47 0.17 5.89
CA LYS A 58 -18.70 0.38 5.12
C LYS A 58 -19.84 -0.35 5.83
N GLY A 59 -20.69 0.41 6.53
CA GLY A 59 -21.58 -0.20 7.53
C GLY A 59 -20.73 -0.71 8.70
N ASP A 60 -20.86 -2.00 9.01
CA ASP A 60 -20.11 -2.66 10.08
C ASP A 60 -18.99 -3.57 9.52
N GLU A 61 -18.70 -3.48 8.23
CA GLU A 61 -17.68 -4.32 7.56
C GLU A 61 -16.42 -3.52 7.20
N PRO A 62 -15.21 -4.08 7.41
CA PRO A 62 -13.97 -3.54 6.89
C PRO A 62 -14.02 -3.34 5.37
N ASN A 63 -13.68 -2.13 4.91
CA ASN A 63 -13.71 -1.81 3.48
C ASN A 63 -12.36 -1.36 2.94
N ALA A 64 -11.60 -0.56 3.70
CA ALA A 64 -10.28 -0.09 3.29
C ALA A 64 -9.40 0.15 4.51
N LEU A 65 -8.09 0.21 4.28
CA LEU A 65 -7.10 0.60 5.27
C LEU A 65 -6.32 1.80 4.71
N ILE A 66 -6.17 2.85 5.51
CA ILE A 66 -5.31 3.99 5.20
C ILE A 66 -4.07 3.87 6.09
N VAL A 67 -2.91 3.79 5.43
CA VAL A 67 -1.61 3.77 6.08
C VAL A 67 -0.83 5.01 5.66
N HIS A 68 -0.17 5.64 6.63
CA HIS A 68 0.78 6.70 6.35
C HIS A 68 2.16 6.10 6.09
N LEU A 69 2.64 6.24 4.86
CA LEU A 69 3.86 5.58 4.37
C LEU A 69 5.13 5.92 5.16
N ASP A 70 5.14 7.01 5.94
CA ASP A 70 6.26 7.42 6.77
C ASP A 70 6.10 7.15 8.27
N ALA A 71 4.87 7.01 8.76
CA ALA A 71 4.61 7.11 10.19
C ALA A 71 3.89 5.89 10.75
N SER A 72 3.07 5.20 9.94
CA SER A 72 2.32 4.02 10.37
C SER A 72 2.98 2.71 9.97
N ILE A 73 4.01 2.77 9.12
CA ILE A 73 4.77 1.61 8.65
C ILE A 73 5.87 1.35 9.68
N THR A 74 5.65 0.39 10.58
CA THR A 74 6.66 -0.07 11.55
C THR A 74 7.86 -0.70 10.84
N GLU A 75 9.03 -0.78 11.50
CA GLU A 75 10.29 -1.32 10.94
C GLU A 75 10.16 -2.69 10.27
N GLY A 76 9.18 -3.53 10.65
CA GLY A 76 8.87 -4.81 9.98
C GLY A 76 8.26 -4.69 8.57
N GLU A 77 7.86 -3.49 8.15
CA GLU A 77 7.19 -3.22 6.87
C GLU A 77 8.07 -2.36 5.92
N ALA A 78 9.38 -2.30 6.16
CA ALA A 78 10.35 -1.56 5.33
C ALA A 78 10.30 -1.92 3.82
N SER A 79 9.68 -3.04 3.45
CA SER A 79 9.47 -3.49 2.06
C SER A 79 8.26 -2.86 1.35
N VAL A 80 7.33 -2.20 2.05
CA VAL A 80 6.07 -1.71 1.43
C VAL A 80 6.35 -0.66 0.36
N ARG A 81 7.29 0.26 0.59
CA ARG A 81 7.62 1.33 -0.36
C ARG A 81 8.23 0.81 -1.64
N PRO A 82 9.32 0.01 -1.62
CA PRO A 82 9.85 -0.62 -2.82
C PRO A 82 8.80 -1.45 -3.56
N ALA A 83 8.02 -2.26 -2.85
CA ALA A 83 7.00 -3.11 -3.46
C ALA A 83 5.89 -2.29 -4.13
N LEU A 84 5.38 -1.25 -3.45
CA LEU A 84 4.37 -0.34 -3.99
C LEU A 84 4.91 0.43 -5.20
N ALA A 85 6.13 0.94 -5.13
CA ALA A 85 6.79 1.63 -6.22
C ALA A 85 6.96 0.72 -7.46
N ALA A 86 7.41 -0.51 -7.25
CA ALA A 86 7.56 -1.50 -8.32
C ALA A 86 6.21 -1.85 -8.97
N ALA A 87 5.17 -2.05 -8.17
CA ALA A 87 3.82 -2.29 -8.69
C ALA A 87 3.32 -1.10 -9.53
N LEU A 88 3.43 0.13 -9.03
CA LEU A 88 2.98 1.33 -9.75
C LEU A 88 3.80 1.60 -11.02
N PHE A 89 5.09 1.26 -11.04
CA PHE A 89 5.91 1.32 -12.25
C PHE A 89 5.47 0.27 -13.28
N ARG A 90 5.28 -0.98 -12.86
CA ARG A 90 4.83 -2.08 -13.73
C ARG A 90 3.50 -1.76 -14.40
N GLU A 91 2.54 -1.19 -13.67
CA GLU A 91 1.25 -0.78 -14.23
C GLU A 91 1.33 0.52 -15.08
N GLY A 92 2.51 1.15 -15.19
CA GLY A 92 2.70 2.38 -15.95
C GLY A 92 2.11 3.64 -15.28
N VAL A 93 1.71 3.54 -14.01
CA VAL A 93 1.15 4.68 -13.24
C VAL A 93 2.25 5.68 -12.89
N LEU A 94 3.47 5.19 -12.61
CA LEU A 94 4.64 6.01 -12.34
C LEU A 94 5.73 5.77 -13.39
N SER A 95 6.44 6.83 -13.74
CA SER A 95 7.71 6.70 -14.46
C SER A 95 8.78 6.06 -13.57
N LEU A 96 9.85 5.51 -14.17
CA LEU A 96 10.96 4.90 -13.43
C LEU A 96 11.52 5.84 -12.35
N GLY A 97 11.78 7.10 -12.70
CA GLY A 97 12.31 8.08 -11.76
C GLY A 97 11.33 8.44 -10.64
N ALA A 98 10.02 8.47 -10.91
CA ALA A 98 9.02 8.73 -9.88
C ALA A 98 8.86 7.54 -8.92
N ALA A 99 8.86 6.32 -9.45
CA ALA A 99 8.83 5.09 -8.66
C ALA A 99 10.10 4.94 -7.79
N CYS A 100 11.28 5.24 -8.33
CA CYS A 100 12.55 5.26 -7.59
C CYS A 100 12.50 6.22 -6.38
N ARG A 101 11.92 7.42 -6.54
CA ARG A 101 11.75 8.34 -5.41
C ARG A 101 10.77 7.80 -4.36
N LEU A 102 9.70 7.15 -4.79
CA LEU A 102 8.72 6.53 -3.87
C LEU A 102 9.33 5.36 -3.08
N SER A 103 10.18 4.56 -3.73
CA SER A 103 10.84 3.41 -3.09
C SER A 103 11.90 3.82 -2.07
N ARG A 104 12.42 5.06 -2.14
CA ARG A 104 13.57 5.55 -1.36
C ARG A 104 14.86 4.75 -1.60
N MET A 105 14.97 4.14 -2.77
CA MET A 105 16.20 3.50 -3.23
C MET A 105 16.94 4.43 -4.18
N GLU A 106 18.26 4.29 -4.24
CA GLU A 106 19.03 4.86 -5.33
C GLU A 106 18.66 4.17 -6.66
N LEU A 107 18.78 4.89 -7.77
CA LEU A 107 18.33 4.38 -9.07
C LEU A 107 18.93 3.01 -9.46
N PRO A 108 20.24 2.75 -9.29
CA PRO A 108 20.81 1.43 -9.59
C PRO A 108 20.21 0.31 -8.74
N ASP A 109 19.95 0.58 -7.45
CA ASP A 109 19.36 -0.39 -6.54
C ASP A 109 17.91 -0.67 -6.89
N PHE A 110 17.16 0.36 -7.27
CA PHE A 110 15.77 0.18 -7.69
C PHE A 110 15.66 -0.61 -9.00
N ILE A 111 16.55 -0.36 -9.97
CA ILE A 111 16.60 -1.15 -11.22
C ILE A 111 16.90 -2.62 -10.92
N ARG A 112 17.86 -2.90 -10.03
CA ARG A 112 18.16 -4.27 -9.58
C ARG A 112 16.94 -4.91 -8.90
N TYR A 113 16.26 -4.17 -8.03
CA TYR A 113 15.05 -4.63 -7.38
C TYR A 113 13.93 -4.98 -8.38
N LEU A 114 13.75 -4.17 -9.43
CA LEU A 114 12.82 -4.48 -10.52
C LEU A 114 13.22 -5.75 -11.28
N ALA A 115 14.51 -5.93 -11.57
CA ALA A 115 15.03 -7.11 -12.24
C ALA A 115 14.82 -8.39 -11.41
N GLU A 116 15.05 -8.33 -10.09
CA GLU A 116 14.77 -9.45 -9.16
C GLU A 116 13.27 -9.83 -9.13
N LEU A 117 12.39 -8.85 -9.37
CA LEU A 117 10.94 -9.07 -9.50
C LEU A 117 10.50 -9.48 -10.91
N GLY A 118 11.43 -9.55 -11.88
CA GLY A 118 11.11 -9.84 -13.29
C GLY A 118 10.31 -8.72 -13.96
N ILE A 119 10.49 -7.47 -13.53
CA ILE A 119 9.84 -6.30 -14.12
C ILE A 119 10.80 -5.63 -15.09
N ASP A 120 10.47 -5.68 -16.38
CA ASP A 120 11.28 -5.05 -17.42
C ASP A 120 11.23 -3.52 -17.32
N VAL A 121 12.41 -2.90 -17.32
CA VAL A 121 12.55 -1.43 -17.31
C VAL A 121 12.23 -0.84 -18.68
N VAL A 122 12.56 -1.58 -19.74
CA VAL A 122 12.28 -1.23 -21.13
C VAL A 122 11.25 -2.21 -21.65
N ARG A 123 10.15 -1.68 -22.20
CA ARG A 123 9.11 -2.52 -22.79
C ARG A 123 9.42 -2.70 -24.27
N PRO A 124 9.29 -3.93 -24.81
CA PRO A 124 9.43 -4.14 -26.23
C PRO A 124 8.34 -3.37 -26.98
N ASP A 125 8.72 -2.74 -28.07
CA ASP A 125 7.84 -2.10 -29.02
C ASP A 125 7.95 -2.79 -30.40
N GLU A 126 7.26 -2.23 -31.39
CA GLU A 126 7.24 -2.73 -32.76
C GLU A 126 8.61 -2.73 -33.46
N THR A 127 9.62 -2.08 -32.88
CA THR A 127 10.98 -2.00 -33.42
C THR A 127 11.96 -2.95 -32.72
N THR A 128 11.63 -3.45 -31.52
CA THR A 128 12.53 -4.27 -30.71
C THR A 128 13.06 -5.51 -31.45
N ASP A 129 12.22 -6.17 -32.26
CA ASP A 129 12.66 -7.34 -33.05
C ASP A 129 13.70 -7.01 -34.13
N ARG A 130 13.81 -5.73 -34.52
CA ARG A 130 14.75 -5.25 -35.54
C ARG A 130 16.05 -4.72 -34.93
N GLU A 131 16.05 -4.32 -33.66
CA GLU A 131 17.22 -3.77 -32.98
C GLU A 131 18.47 -4.67 -33.04
N PRO A 132 18.40 -6.02 -32.93
CA PRO A 132 19.59 -6.88 -33.01
C PRO A 132 20.38 -6.70 -34.32
N SER A 133 19.71 -6.48 -35.45
CA SER A 133 20.38 -6.27 -36.75
C SER A 133 21.19 -4.98 -36.83
N HIS A 134 20.94 -4.02 -35.94
CA HIS A 134 21.73 -2.79 -35.85
C HIS A 134 23.08 -3.02 -35.14
N LEU A 135 23.27 -4.17 -34.47
CA LEU A 135 24.51 -4.53 -33.78
C LEU A 135 25.55 -5.19 -34.71
N ASP A 136 25.12 -5.76 -35.84
CA ASP A 136 26.01 -6.46 -36.79
C ASP A 136 27.24 -5.62 -37.21
N PRO A 137 27.11 -4.31 -37.53
CA PRO A 137 28.26 -3.48 -37.90
C PRO A 137 29.26 -3.26 -36.76
N TRP A 138 28.82 -3.34 -35.50
CA TRP A 138 29.67 -3.14 -34.32
C TRP A 138 30.42 -4.42 -33.93
N LEU A 139 29.79 -5.58 -34.15
CA LEU A 139 30.39 -6.90 -33.85
C LEU A 139 31.34 -7.39 -34.95
N ALA A 140 31.25 -6.85 -36.16
CA ALA A 140 32.12 -7.21 -37.28
C ALA A 140 33.52 -6.58 -37.23
N ARG A 141 33.91 -5.96 -36.10
CA ARG A 141 35.17 -5.23 -35.92
C ARG A 141 36.20 -5.98 -35.07
#